data_AF-A0A0D6LDB4-F1
#
_entry.id   AF-A0A0D6LDB4-F1
#
_cell.length_a   1.000
_cell.length_b   1.000
_cell.length_c   1.000
_cell.angle_alpha   90.00
_cell.angle_beta   90.00
_cell.angle_gamma   90.00
#
_symmetry.space_group_name_H-M   'P 1'
#
loop_
_entity.id
_entity.type
_entity.pdbx_description
1 polymer ?
#
loop_
_entity_poly.entity_id
_entity_poly.type
_entity_poly.pdbx_seq_one_letter_code
_entity_poly.pdbx_strand_id
1 'polypeptide(L)'
;FESGFKRISELFAEECSNEAENHLSTRFRIDISSRNMVRALGALLKYMDSARIGVEYEAANVRTPITAIKTIRIGEMVEIDKDTYRALDIFSDEKGKQHILNRLRAGTAKVAHWENLYKTISSSVMIGRYLESLSSPIALLKDGIDCYSETLVETYAVLNAMIDFEESYAENRLVMRPGVDPELDRAKGLYRQLPSILTRVAQEEASRFQAATCSVAYVPMIGYLVALPHHFQVENFEEW
;
A
#
# COMPACT_ATOMS: atom_id res chain seq x y z
N PHE A 1 33.49 1.07 7.36
CA PHE A 1 33.69 -0.39 7.26
C PHE A 1 33.06 -1.04 8.48
N GLU A 2 33.55 -0.76 9.70
CA GLU A 2 33.02 -1.33 10.96
C GLU A 2 31.51 -1.14 11.15
N SER A 3 30.99 0.07 10.94
CA SER A 3 29.54 0.33 11.01
C SER A 3 28.72 -0.48 10.00
N GLY A 4 29.23 -0.70 8.79
CA GLY A 4 28.57 -1.51 7.77
C GLY A 4 28.63 -3.00 8.10
N PHE A 5 29.80 -3.46 8.57
CA PHE A 5 29.99 -4.82 9.03
C PHE A 5 29.05 -5.16 10.19
N LYS A 6 28.93 -4.29 11.20
CA LYS A 6 28.00 -4.46 12.31
C LYS A 6 26.56 -4.68 11.81
N ARG A 7 26.08 -3.84 10.88
CA ARG A 7 24.73 -3.96 10.33
C ARG A 7 24.51 -5.28 9.57
N ILE A 8 25.53 -5.73 8.84
CA ILE A 8 25.52 -6.99 8.11
C ILE A 8 25.46 -8.18 9.10
N SER A 9 26.28 -8.16 10.14
CA SER A 9 26.28 -9.22 11.16
C SER A 9 24.93 -9.32 11.88
N GLU A 10 24.27 -8.19 12.13
CA GLU A 10 22.92 -8.15 12.72
C GLU A 10 21.86 -8.82 11.83
N LEU A 11 22.07 -8.99 10.52
CA LEU A 11 21.13 -9.72 9.64
C LEU A 11 21.15 -11.23 9.87
N PHE A 12 22.27 -11.75 10.39
CA PHE A 12 22.46 -13.18 10.64
C PHE A 12 22.41 -13.52 12.13
N ALA A 13 22.23 -12.51 12.99
CA ALA A 13 22.30 -12.66 14.44
C ALA A 13 21.13 -13.44 15.05
N GLU A 14 19.98 -13.48 14.36
CA GLU A 14 18.80 -14.25 14.81
C GLU A 14 18.96 -15.76 14.58
N GLU A 15 19.94 -16.20 13.78
CA GLU A 15 20.15 -17.62 13.47
C GLU A 15 21.05 -18.36 14.48
N CYS A 16 21.85 -17.66 15.31
CA CYS A 16 22.74 -18.30 16.28
C CYS A 16 22.78 -17.58 17.65
N SER A 17 22.84 -18.36 18.72
CA SER A 17 22.77 -17.90 20.13
C SER A 17 24.08 -17.27 20.65
N ASN A 18 25.19 -17.41 19.93
CA ASN A 18 26.52 -16.93 20.36
C ASN A 18 27.14 -15.90 19.38
N GLU A 19 27.75 -14.83 19.91
CA GLU A 19 28.39 -13.74 19.12
C GLU A 19 29.52 -14.26 18.22
N ALA A 20 30.27 -15.27 18.67
CA ALA A 20 31.33 -15.92 17.89
C ALA A 20 30.77 -16.73 16.70
N GLU A 21 29.62 -17.39 16.87
CA GLU A 21 28.93 -18.14 15.81
C GLU A 21 28.33 -17.19 14.77
N ASN A 22 27.74 -16.08 15.21
CA ASN A 22 27.25 -15.02 14.33
C ASN A 22 28.36 -14.41 13.48
N HIS A 23 29.54 -14.20 14.08
CA HIS A 23 30.74 -13.76 13.36
C HIS A 23 31.21 -14.76 12.30
N LEU A 24 31.10 -16.07 12.57
CA LEU A 24 31.46 -17.13 11.63
C LEU A 24 30.41 -17.28 10.52
N SER A 25 29.11 -17.27 10.86
CA SER A 25 28.01 -17.34 9.89
C SER A 25 28.09 -16.19 8.87
N THR A 26 28.33 -14.97 9.35
CA THR A 26 28.53 -13.81 8.49
C THR A 26 29.74 -13.98 7.57
N ARG A 27 30.83 -14.60 8.07
CA ARG A 27 32.04 -14.94 7.28
C ARG A 27 31.80 -16.00 6.21
N PHE A 28 30.88 -16.94 6.43
CA PHE A 28 30.54 -17.95 5.43
C PHE A 28 29.66 -17.40 4.31
N ARG A 29 28.84 -16.39 4.60
CA ARG A 29 27.88 -15.82 3.64
C ARG A 29 28.47 -14.70 2.79
N ILE A 30 29.39 -13.90 3.35
CA ILE A 30 29.96 -12.72 2.69
C ILE A 30 31.48 -12.72 2.82
N ASP A 31 32.20 -12.43 1.73
CA ASP A 31 33.65 -12.23 1.78
C ASP A 31 34.00 -10.90 2.46
N ILE A 32 34.24 -10.97 3.76
CA ILE A 32 34.61 -9.81 4.59
C ILE A 32 36.03 -9.31 4.29
N SER A 33 36.86 -10.10 3.61
CA SER A 33 38.19 -9.69 3.16
C SER A 33 38.08 -8.54 2.15
N SER A 34 37.01 -8.52 1.36
CA SER A 34 36.71 -7.44 0.43
C SER A 34 36.11 -6.22 1.15
N ARG A 35 36.98 -5.28 1.52
CA ARG A 35 36.57 -4.02 2.16
C ARG A 35 35.56 -3.22 1.36
N ASN A 36 35.65 -3.26 0.03
CA ASN A 36 34.74 -2.52 -0.84
C ASN A 36 33.33 -3.15 -0.86
N MET A 37 33.24 -4.49 -0.89
CA MET A 37 31.96 -5.20 -0.83
C MET A 37 31.23 -4.90 0.48
N VAL A 38 31.93 -5.01 1.62
CA VAL A 38 31.36 -4.72 2.94
C VAL A 38 30.92 -3.25 3.06
N ARG A 39 31.71 -2.31 2.51
CA ARG A 39 31.35 -0.88 2.51
C ARG A 39 30.13 -0.59 1.64
N ALA A 40 30.08 -1.14 0.43
CA ALA A 40 28.97 -0.93 -0.51
C ALA A 40 27.67 -1.53 0.03
N LEU A 41 27.72 -2.79 0.49
CA LEU A 41 26.57 -3.46 1.10
C LEU A 41 26.11 -2.71 2.36
N GLY A 42 27.02 -2.37 3.27
CA GLY A 42 26.68 -1.61 4.47
C GLY A 42 26.07 -0.23 4.17
N ALA A 43 26.54 0.47 3.13
CA ALA A 43 25.97 1.74 2.69
C ALA A 43 24.56 1.56 2.12
N LEU A 44 24.34 0.50 1.32
CA LEU A 44 23.02 0.16 0.79
C LEU A 44 22.03 -0.16 1.92
N LEU A 45 22.43 -0.98 2.89
CA LEU A 45 21.60 -1.32 4.06
C LEU A 45 21.21 -0.06 4.84
N LYS A 46 22.18 0.83 5.09
CA LYS A 46 21.92 2.10 5.76
C LYS A 46 20.94 2.99 4.97
N TYR A 47 21.08 3.02 3.64
CA TYR A 47 20.16 3.76 2.78
C TYR A 47 18.75 3.16 2.83
N MET A 48 18.61 1.83 2.73
CA MET A 48 17.32 1.14 2.83
C MET A 48 16.63 1.42 4.15
N ASP A 49 17.36 1.34 5.27
CA ASP A 49 16.83 1.66 6.60
C ASP A 49 16.37 3.13 6.70
N SER A 50 17.06 4.07 6.04
CA SER A 50 16.64 5.49 6.00
C SER A 50 15.48 5.78 5.03
N ALA A 51 15.31 4.97 3.99
CA ALA A 51 14.29 5.13 2.97
C ALA A 51 13.01 4.32 3.27
N ARG A 52 12.99 3.59 4.38
CA ARG A 52 11.84 2.79 4.82
C ARG A 52 10.71 3.73 5.23
N ILE A 53 9.56 3.53 4.58
CA ILE A 53 8.29 4.10 5.01
C ILE A 53 7.70 3.04 5.94
N GLY A 54 7.69 3.32 7.25
CA GLY A 54 7.12 2.40 8.25
C GLY A 54 5.62 2.20 8.05
N VAL A 55 5.07 1.18 8.71
CA VAL A 55 3.62 0.96 8.78
C VAL A 55 3.09 1.63 10.06
N GLU A 56 1.82 2.02 10.10
CA GLU A 56 1.19 2.47 11.34
C GLU A 56 1.43 1.45 12.46
N TYR A 57 1.75 1.94 13.66
CA TYR A 57 2.08 1.18 14.87
C TYR A 57 3.42 0.43 14.91
N GLU A 58 4.28 0.53 13.89
CA GLU A 58 5.67 0.09 14.03
C GLU A 58 6.50 1.11 14.80
N ALA A 59 7.41 0.62 15.65
CA ALA A 59 8.39 1.48 16.30
C ALA A 59 9.34 2.09 15.26
N ALA A 60 9.70 3.37 15.44
CA ALA A 60 10.56 4.09 14.49
C ALA A 60 11.98 3.50 14.32
N ASN A 61 12.36 2.53 15.16
CA ASN A 61 13.63 1.81 15.11
C ASN A 61 13.56 0.49 14.32
N VAL A 62 12.38 0.08 13.83
CA VAL A 62 12.23 -1.14 13.03
C VAL A 62 12.93 -0.94 11.69
N ARG A 63 13.90 -1.81 11.42
CA ARG A 63 14.76 -1.73 10.24
C ARG A 63 14.14 -2.46 9.05
N THR A 64 14.70 -2.28 7.85
CA THR A 64 14.18 -2.95 6.66
C THR A 64 14.38 -4.46 6.78
N PRO A 65 13.31 -5.28 6.69
CA PRO A 65 13.46 -6.73 6.71
C PRO A 65 14.14 -7.18 5.42
N ILE A 66 15.16 -8.02 5.56
CA ILE A 66 15.90 -8.58 4.43
C ILE A 66 15.73 -10.08 4.52
N THR A 67 15.05 -10.64 3.51
CA THR A 67 14.70 -12.06 3.48
C THR A 67 15.86 -12.94 3.05
N ALA A 68 16.70 -12.48 2.11
CA ALA A 68 17.83 -13.25 1.62
C ALA A 68 18.96 -12.36 1.11
N ILE A 69 20.20 -12.83 1.26
CA ILE A 69 21.38 -12.28 0.61
C ILE A 69 21.99 -13.39 -0.25
N LYS A 70 22.11 -13.13 -1.55
CA LYS A 70 22.72 -14.07 -2.50
C LYS A 70 23.98 -13.46 -3.08
N THR A 71 25.08 -14.21 -3.03
CA THR A 71 26.35 -13.86 -3.66
C THR A 71 26.37 -14.42 -5.07
N ILE A 72 26.77 -13.61 -6.06
CA ILE A 72 26.89 -14.03 -7.46
C ILE A 72 28.36 -13.89 -7.86
N ARG A 73 28.91 -14.92 -8.51
CA ARG A 73 30.30 -14.94 -8.98
C ARG A 73 30.37 -14.68 -10.48
N ILE A 74 31.49 -14.14 -10.95
CA ILE A 74 31.71 -13.86 -12.38
C ILE A 74 31.57 -15.13 -13.23
N GLY A 75 32.00 -16.29 -12.73
CA GLY A 75 31.85 -17.57 -13.44
C GLY A 75 30.41 -18.07 -13.59
N GLU A 76 29.45 -17.47 -12.89
CA GLU A 76 28.02 -17.76 -12.99
C GLU A 76 27.30 -16.76 -13.92
N MET A 77 28.03 -15.79 -14.48
CA MET A 77 27.50 -14.72 -15.30
C MET A 77 28.00 -14.83 -16.75
N VAL A 78 27.19 -14.35 -17.68
CA VAL A 78 27.61 -14.08 -19.06
C VAL A 78 27.89 -12.59 -19.16
N GLU A 79 29.13 -12.22 -19.46
CA GLU A 79 29.50 -10.83 -19.70
C GLU A 79 28.99 -10.40 -21.08
N ILE A 80 28.28 -9.29 -21.13
CA ILE A 80 27.70 -8.74 -22.36
C ILE A 80 28.11 -7.27 -22.42
N ASP A 81 28.74 -6.87 -23.52
CA ASP A 81 29.06 -5.46 -23.73
C ASP A 81 27.81 -4.62 -23.97
N LYS A 82 27.94 -3.31 -23.80
CA LYS A 82 26.79 -2.40 -23.85
C LYS A 82 26.14 -2.34 -25.23
N ASP A 83 26.90 -2.49 -26.30
CA ASP A 83 26.39 -2.42 -27.67
C ASP A 83 25.64 -3.71 -28.00
N THR A 84 26.17 -4.86 -27.61
CA THR A 84 25.48 -6.16 -27.70
C THR A 84 24.22 -6.18 -26.84
N TYR A 85 24.26 -5.69 -25.60
CA TYR A 85 23.07 -5.61 -24.74
C TYR A 85 21.93 -4.81 -25.39
N ARG A 86 22.28 -3.69 -26.05
CA ARG A 86 21.31 -2.84 -26.76
C ARG A 86 20.83 -3.44 -28.07
N ALA A 87 21.73 -4.07 -28.83
CA ALA A 87 21.41 -4.68 -30.12
C ALA A 87 20.52 -5.92 -29.97
N LEU A 88 20.69 -6.68 -28.88
CA LEU A 88 19.89 -7.86 -28.59
C LEU A 88 18.44 -7.53 -28.18
N ASP A 89 18.19 -6.30 -27.69
CA ASP A 89 16.86 -5.80 -27.28
C ASP A 89 16.05 -6.80 -26.41
N ILE A 90 16.76 -7.58 -25.58
CA ILE A 90 16.16 -8.63 -24.74
C ILE A 90 15.25 -8.02 -23.68
N PHE A 91 15.61 -6.82 -23.18
CA PHE A 91 14.85 -6.10 -22.19
C PHE A 91 14.54 -4.69 -22.69
N SER A 92 13.26 -4.32 -22.71
CA SER A 92 12.84 -2.96 -23.02
C SER A 92 13.27 -2.02 -21.89
N ASP A 93 13.88 -0.87 -22.23
CA ASP A 93 14.25 0.18 -21.27
C ASP A 93 12.97 0.89 -20.78
N GLU A 94 12.21 0.23 -19.89
CA GLU A 94 10.98 0.78 -19.30
C GLU A 94 11.29 1.80 -18.20
N LYS A 95 12.05 2.84 -18.55
CA LYS A 95 12.25 4.00 -17.69
C LYS A 95 10.91 4.69 -17.43
N GLY A 96 10.52 4.73 -16.16
CA GLY A 96 9.43 5.60 -15.68
C GLY A 96 8.18 4.89 -15.15
N LYS A 97 8.07 3.56 -15.25
CA LYS A 97 6.96 2.84 -14.61
C LYS A 97 7.26 2.61 -13.14
N GLN A 98 6.69 3.43 -12.26
CA GLN A 98 6.68 3.12 -10.84
C GLN A 98 5.89 1.82 -10.62
N HIS A 99 6.57 0.80 -10.10
CA HIS A 99 5.94 -0.48 -9.76
C HIS A 99 4.78 -0.29 -8.78
N ILE A 100 3.78 -1.16 -8.91
CA ILE A 100 2.53 -1.09 -8.16
C ILE A 100 2.75 -1.02 -6.64
N LEU A 101 3.68 -1.82 -6.11
CA LEU A 101 4.05 -1.86 -4.70
C LEU A 101 4.68 -0.55 -4.22
N ASN A 102 5.47 0.12 -5.06
CA ASN A 102 6.05 1.41 -4.70
C ASN A 102 4.97 2.50 -4.59
N ARG A 103 3.96 2.47 -5.47
CA ARG A 103 2.83 3.39 -5.41
C ARG A 103 1.97 3.14 -4.18
N LEU A 104 1.73 1.88 -3.85
CA LEU A 104 1.02 1.48 -2.64
C LEU A 104 1.76 1.96 -1.39
N ARG A 105 3.07 1.69 -1.31
CA ARG A 105 3.93 2.14 -0.21
C ARG A 105 3.97 3.66 -0.07
N ALA A 106 3.91 4.40 -1.18
CA ALA A 106 3.88 5.86 -1.18
C ALA A 106 2.47 6.46 -0.96
N GLY A 107 1.42 5.64 -0.80
CA GLY A 107 0.04 6.11 -0.67
C GLY A 107 -0.53 6.78 -1.93
N THR A 108 0.11 6.58 -3.09
CA THR A 108 -0.28 7.21 -4.39
C THR A 108 -0.95 6.24 -5.35
N ALA A 109 -1.37 5.07 -4.84
CA ALA A 109 -2.05 4.05 -5.63
C ALA A 109 -3.50 4.46 -5.94
N LYS A 110 -3.91 4.27 -7.20
CA LYS A 110 -5.29 4.48 -7.68
C LYS A 110 -6.08 3.18 -7.58
N VAL A 111 -7.40 3.27 -7.73
CA VAL A 111 -8.31 2.10 -7.72
C VAL A 111 -7.83 0.99 -8.67
N ALA A 112 -7.46 1.34 -9.90
CA ALA A 112 -6.92 0.38 -10.87
C ALA A 112 -5.65 -0.37 -10.40
N HIS A 113 -4.79 0.29 -9.61
CA HIS A 113 -3.61 -0.36 -9.05
C HIS A 113 -4.00 -1.37 -7.97
N TRP A 114 -4.97 -1.03 -7.10
CA TRP A 114 -5.48 -1.95 -6.10
C TRP A 114 -6.18 -3.16 -6.72
N GLU A 115 -6.97 -2.94 -7.77
CA GLU A 115 -7.64 -4.02 -8.50
C GLU A 115 -6.62 -4.94 -9.20
N ASN A 116 -5.57 -4.36 -9.81
CA ASN A 116 -4.51 -5.15 -10.42
C ASN A 116 -3.73 -5.97 -9.37
N LEU A 117 -3.47 -5.41 -8.19
CA LEU A 117 -2.87 -6.17 -7.09
C LEU A 117 -3.77 -7.34 -6.69
N TYR A 118 -5.07 -7.07 -6.47
CA TYR A 118 -6.05 -8.09 -6.12
C TYR A 118 -6.10 -9.22 -7.16
N LYS A 119 -6.19 -8.89 -8.46
CA LYS A 119 -6.16 -9.88 -9.54
C LYS A 119 -4.85 -10.65 -9.59
N THR A 120 -3.72 -10.00 -9.33
CA THR A 120 -2.40 -10.66 -9.28
C THR A 120 -2.35 -11.68 -8.15
N ILE A 121 -2.77 -11.30 -6.93
CA ILE A 121 -2.80 -12.21 -5.77
C ILE A 121 -3.77 -13.37 -6.05
N SER A 122 -4.97 -13.08 -6.56
CA SER A 122 -5.96 -14.10 -6.93
C SER A 122 -5.40 -15.11 -7.93
N SER A 123 -4.74 -14.61 -8.98
CA SER A 123 -4.11 -15.44 -10.00
C SER A 123 -2.98 -16.29 -9.41
N SER A 124 -2.14 -15.71 -8.56
CA SER A 124 -1.09 -16.44 -7.85
C SER A 124 -1.68 -17.56 -6.99
N VAL A 125 -2.71 -17.30 -6.18
CA VAL A 125 -3.39 -18.33 -5.38
C VAL A 125 -3.95 -19.44 -6.27
N MET A 126 -4.58 -19.10 -7.40
CA MET A 126 -5.10 -20.09 -8.34
C MET A 126 -3.99 -20.95 -8.94
N ILE A 127 -2.85 -20.35 -9.30
CA ILE A 127 -1.66 -21.07 -9.79
C ILE A 127 -1.14 -22.02 -8.71
N GLY A 128 -1.01 -21.57 -7.45
CA GLY A 128 -0.57 -22.42 -6.33
C GLY A 128 -1.44 -23.65 -6.17
N ARG A 129 -2.77 -23.48 -6.13
CA ARG A 129 -3.73 -24.60 -6.02
C ARG A 129 -3.68 -25.53 -7.23
N TYR A 130 -3.45 -24.99 -8.43
CA TYR A 130 -3.27 -25.81 -9.62
C TYR A 130 -1.99 -26.64 -9.54
N LEU A 131 -0.87 -26.05 -9.09
CA LEU A 131 0.40 -26.76 -8.90
C LEU A 131 0.29 -27.87 -7.85
N GLU A 132 -0.44 -27.66 -6.75
CA GLU A 132 -0.74 -28.70 -5.76
C GLU A 132 -1.55 -29.87 -6.35
N SER A 133 -2.45 -29.58 -7.30
CA SER A 133 -3.27 -30.61 -7.95
C SER A 133 -2.47 -31.48 -8.94
N LEU A 134 -1.32 -31.00 -9.42
CA LEU A 134 -0.44 -31.75 -10.29
C LEU A 134 0.33 -32.78 -9.45
N SER A 135 -0.01 -34.05 -9.62
CA SER A 135 0.50 -35.19 -8.84
C SER A 135 2.01 -35.46 -8.98
N SER A 136 2.73 -34.66 -9.78
CA SER A 136 4.18 -34.75 -9.97
C SER A 136 4.83 -33.38 -9.72
N PRO A 137 5.68 -33.24 -8.68
CA PRO A 137 6.38 -32.00 -8.43
C PRO A 137 7.45 -31.80 -9.50
N ILE A 138 7.28 -30.78 -10.35
CA ILE A 138 8.33 -30.30 -11.25
C ILE A 138 9.52 -29.89 -10.37
N ALA A 139 10.69 -30.51 -10.56
CA ALA A 139 11.85 -30.28 -9.71
C ALA A 139 12.25 -28.79 -9.60
N LEU A 140 12.01 -28.02 -10.67
CA LEU A 140 12.24 -26.57 -10.72
C LEU A 140 11.31 -25.75 -9.81
N LEU A 141 10.14 -26.30 -9.47
CA LEU A 141 9.08 -25.59 -8.72
C LEU A 141 9.01 -26.00 -7.26
N LYS A 142 9.72 -27.06 -6.84
CA LYS A 142 9.71 -27.55 -5.45
C LYS A 142 10.03 -26.44 -4.44
N ASP A 143 11.05 -25.64 -4.73
CA ASP A 143 11.50 -24.56 -3.84
C ASP A 143 10.61 -23.30 -3.93
N GLY A 144 9.70 -23.24 -4.92
CA GLY A 144 8.82 -22.10 -5.17
C GLY A 144 7.37 -22.32 -4.75
N ILE A 145 6.95 -23.54 -4.43
CA ILE A 145 5.56 -23.82 -4.03
C ILE A 145 5.18 -23.07 -2.75
N ASP A 146 6.11 -22.94 -1.81
CA ASP A 146 5.92 -22.21 -0.55
C ASP A 146 5.62 -20.71 -0.76
N CYS A 147 5.93 -20.15 -1.93
CA CYS A 147 5.59 -18.75 -2.22
C CYS A 147 4.08 -18.53 -2.40
N TYR A 148 3.31 -19.60 -2.65
CA TYR A 148 1.85 -19.60 -2.69
C TYR A 148 1.23 -19.87 -1.31
N SER A 149 1.87 -19.34 -0.27
CA SER A 149 1.54 -19.62 1.13
C SER A 149 0.13 -19.20 1.53
N GLU A 150 -0.29 -19.70 2.69
CA GLU A 150 -1.51 -19.29 3.40
C GLU A 150 -1.61 -17.76 3.52
N THR A 151 -0.49 -17.07 3.71
CA THR A 151 -0.45 -15.60 3.78
C THR A 151 -1.03 -14.93 2.53
N LEU A 152 -0.78 -15.45 1.32
CA LEU A 152 -1.37 -14.88 0.11
C LEU A 152 -2.87 -15.15 0.03
N VAL A 153 -3.31 -16.31 0.50
CA VAL A 153 -4.74 -16.69 0.58
C VAL A 153 -5.47 -15.77 1.56
N GLU A 154 -4.90 -15.56 2.74
CA GLU A 154 -5.40 -14.64 3.76
C GLU A 154 -5.46 -13.21 3.22
N THR A 155 -4.38 -12.75 2.59
CA THR A 155 -4.31 -11.40 2.01
C THR A 155 -5.38 -11.21 0.93
N TYR A 156 -5.58 -12.21 0.06
CA TYR A 156 -6.66 -12.21 -0.93
C TYR A 156 -8.04 -12.11 -0.27
N ALA A 157 -8.30 -12.93 0.75
CA ALA A 157 -9.59 -12.95 1.45
C ALA A 157 -9.87 -11.61 2.13
N VAL A 158 -8.86 -11.03 2.79
CA VAL A 158 -8.95 -9.72 3.44
C VAL A 158 -9.24 -8.62 2.43
N LEU A 159 -8.49 -8.55 1.32
CA LEU A 159 -8.73 -7.56 0.27
C LEU A 159 -10.13 -7.67 -0.34
N ASN A 160 -10.60 -8.90 -0.58
CA ASN A 160 -11.94 -9.14 -1.12
C ASN A 160 -13.05 -8.70 -0.16
N ALA A 161 -12.86 -8.94 1.14
CA ALA A 161 -13.81 -8.59 2.18
C ALA A 161 -13.82 -7.08 2.48
N MET A 162 -12.67 -6.40 2.32
CA MET A 162 -12.55 -4.98 2.62
C MET A 162 -13.00 -4.07 1.48
N ILE A 163 -12.61 -4.36 0.23
CA ILE A 163 -12.70 -3.38 -0.85
C ILE A 163 -13.92 -3.63 -1.73
N ASP A 164 -14.71 -2.57 -1.94
CA ASP A 164 -15.77 -2.56 -2.95
C ASP A 164 -15.23 -1.92 -4.24
N PHE A 165 -14.74 -2.73 -5.18
CA PHE A 165 -14.17 -2.20 -6.42
C PHE A 165 -15.21 -1.51 -7.30
N GLU A 166 -16.47 -1.93 -7.26
CA GLU A 166 -17.55 -1.34 -8.06
C GLU A 166 -17.87 0.08 -7.57
N GLU A 167 -18.12 0.24 -6.27
CA GLU A 167 -18.32 1.57 -5.65
C GLU A 167 -17.04 2.42 -5.76
N SER A 168 -15.85 1.80 -5.66
CA SER A 168 -14.58 2.52 -5.80
C SER A 168 -14.39 3.15 -7.17
N TYR A 169 -14.82 2.47 -8.24
CA TYR A 169 -14.78 3.05 -9.58
C TYR A 169 -15.81 4.15 -9.77
N ALA A 170 -17.02 4.01 -9.20
CA ALA A 170 -18.06 5.03 -9.25
C ALA A 170 -17.63 6.33 -8.54
N GLU A 171 -16.97 6.21 -7.39
CA GLU A 171 -16.54 7.34 -6.55
C GLU A 171 -15.13 7.86 -6.91
N ASN A 172 -14.43 7.20 -7.84
CA ASN A 172 -13.03 7.49 -8.23
C ASN A 172 -12.05 7.57 -7.02
N ARG A 173 -12.30 6.77 -5.99
CA ARG A 173 -11.47 6.61 -4.78
C ARG A 173 -11.65 5.21 -4.25
N LEU A 174 -10.73 4.72 -3.42
CA LEU A 174 -10.98 3.44 -2.75
C LEU A 174 -12.15 3.57 -1.79
N VAL A 175 -13.07 2.62 -1.89
CA VAL A 175 -14.26 2.52 -1.04
C VAL A 175 -14.27 1.18 -0.35
N MET A 176 -14.37 1.22 0.99
CA MET A 176 -14.53 0.03 1.80
C MET A 176 -15.97 -0.47 1.75
N ARG A 177 -16.14 -1.80 1.75
CA ARG A 177 -17.43 -2.48 1.86
C ARG A 177 -18.14 -2.10 3.18
N PRO A 178 -19.49 -2.10 3.19
CA PRO A 178 -20.23 -1.90 4.42
C PRO A 178 -19.91 -2.97 5.48
N GLY A 179 -19.85 -2.57 6.74
CA GLY A 179 -19.55 -3.44 7.88
C GLY A 179 -18.07 -3.59 8.21
N VAL A 180 -17.17 -3.02 7.38
CA VAL A 180 -15.72 -3.03 7.63
C VAL A 180 -15.35 -1.99 8.70
N ASP A 181 -15.94 -0.79 8.60
CA ASP A 181 -15.71 0.31 9.55
C ASP A 181 -17.07 0.93 9.94
N PRO A 182 -17.58 0.62 11.15
CA PRO A 182 -18.87 1.12 11.62
C PRO A 182 -18.93 2.66 11.72
N GLU A 183 -17.82 3.32 12.01
CA GLU A 183 -17.78 4.78 12.13
C GLU A 183 -17.85 5.43 10.75
N LEU A 184 -17.08 4.93 9.79
CA LEU A 184 -17.15 5.36 8.40
C LEU A 184 -18.55 5.11 7.82
N ASP A 185 -19.16 3.98 8.12
CA ASP A 185 -20.50 3.66 7.64
C ASP A 185 -21.56 4.59 8.22
N ARG A 186 -21.45 4.94 9.51
CA ARG A 186 -22.32 5.95 10.14
C ARG A 186 -22.14 7.32 9.49
N ALA A 187 -20.90 7.72 9.21
CA ALA A 187 -20.60 8.99 8.55
C ALA A 187 -21.15 9.04 7.12
N LYS A 188 -20.94 7.97 6.33
CA LYS A 188 -21.56 7.82 5.00
C LYS A 188 -23.09 7.84 5.09
N GLY A 189 -23.67 7.20 6.10
CA GLY A 189 -25.10 7.19 6.37
C GLY A 189 -25.65 8.59 6.62
N LEU A 190 -25.01 9.37 7.49
CA LEU A 190 -25.38 10.76 7.76
C LEU A 190 -25.26 11.64 6.50
N TYR A 191 -24.19 11.46 5.73
CA TYR A 191 -24.00 12.18 4.46
C TYR A 191 -25.12 11.86 3.45
N ARG A 192 -25.51 10.59 3.31
CA ARG A 192 -26.63 10.17 2.45
C ARG A 192 -27.97 10.74 2.92
N GLN A 193 -28.16 10.93 4.23
CA GLN A 193 -29.35 11.55 4.80
C GLN A 193 -29.34 13.08 4.72
N LEU A 194 -28.19 13.70 4.47
CA LEU A 194 -28.01 15.15 4.50
C LEU A 194 -29.04 15.91 3.63
N PRO A 195 -29.36 15.50 2.38
CA PRO A 195 -30.38 16.18 1.58
C PRO A 195 -31.76 16.20 2.24
N SER A 196 -32.19 15.10 2.86
CA SER A 196 -33.47 15.04 3.58
C SER A 196 -33.48 15.90 4.84
N ILE A 197 -32.35 15.95 5.58
CA ILE A 197 -32.19 16.82 6.74
C ILE A 197 -32.27 18.28 6.32
N LEU A 198 -31.53 18.68 5.28
CA LEU A 198 -31.55 20.06 4.75
C LEU A 198 -32.92 20.45 4.21
N THR A 199 -33.62 19.51 3.57
CA THR A 199 -35.00 19.75 3.10
C THR A 199 -35.94 19.99 4.27
N ARG A 200 -35.85 19.19 5.34
CA ARG A 200 -36.66 19.38 6.55
C ARG A 200 -36.36 20.73 7.22
N VAL A 201 -35.08 21.06 7.40
CA VAL A 201 -34.67 22.35 7.97
C VAL A 201 -35.18 23.50 7.10
N ALA A 202 -35.12 23.38 5.77
CA ALA A 202 -35.67 24.40 4.87
C ALA A 202 -37.18 24.62 5.07
N GLN A 203 -37.95 23.56 5.32
CA GLN A 203 -39.39 23.64 5.60
C GLN A 203 -39.69 24.26 6.97
N GLU A 204 -38.92 23.88 8.00
CA GLU A 204 -39.03 24.44 9.35
C GLU A 204 -38.70 25.94 9.35
N GLU A 205 -37.60 26.33 8.70
CA GLU A 205 -37.19 27.72 8.54
C GLU A 205 -38.20 28.49 7.66
N ALA A 206 -38.71 27.91 6.56
CA ALA A 206 -39.76 28.56 5.75
C ALA A 206 -41.00 28.93 6.60
N SER A 207 -41.40 28.01 7.47
CA SER A 207 -42.55 28.19 8.36
C SER A 207 -42.26 29.26 9.42
N ARG A 208 -41.05 29.25 9.98
CA ARG A 208 -40.58 30.25 10.95
C ARG A 208 -40.54 31.66 10.35
N PHE A 209 -40.02 31.79 9.14
CA PHE A 209 -39.95 33.07 8.43
C PHE A 209 -41.27 33.47 7.77
N GLN A 210 -42.29 32.58 7.72
CA GLN A 210 -43.51 32.80 6.92
C GLN A 210 -43.21 33.13 5.45
N ALA A 211 -42.09 32.60 4.93
CA ALA A 211 -41.63 32.87 3.58
C ALA A 211 -42.27 31.90 2.58
N ALA A 212 -42.66 32.40 1.41
CA ALA A 212 -43.26 31.58 0.35
C ALA A 212 -42.30 30.51 -0.21
N THR A 213 -41.00 30.81 -0.23
CA THR A 213 -39.94 29.88 -0.63
C THR A 213 -38.71 30.05 0.26
N CYS A 214 -38.04 28.95 0.59
CA CYS A 214 -36.84 28.90 1.41
C CYS A 214 -35.96 27.75 0.92
N SER A 215 -34.65 27.94 0.90
CA SER A 215 -33.70 26.86 0.60
C SER A 215 -32.52 26.90 1.55
N VAL A 216 -31.99 25.73 1.89
CA VAL A 216 -30.78 25.60 2.71
C VAL A 216 -29.66 25.07 1.83
N ALA A 217 -28.52 25.76 1.83
CA ALA A 217 -27.35 25.38 1.04
C ALA A 217 -26.09 25.36 1.91
N TYR A 218 -25.13 24.52 1.54
CA TYR A 218 -23.79 24.53 2.15
C TYR A 218 -22.82 25.22 1.21
N VAL A 219 -22.14 26.26 1.71
CA VAL A 219 -21.07 26.95 0.98
C VAL A 219 -19.75 26.71 1.73
N PRO A 220 -18.72 26.14 1.07
CA PRO A 220 -17.40 25.95 1.68
C PRO A 220 -16.86 27.27 2.28
N MET A 221 -16.18 27.19 3.43
CA MET A 221 -15.65 28.32 4.22
C MET A 221 -16.70 29.22 4.91
N ILE A 222 -17.97 29.18 4.52
CA ILE A 222 -19.05 29.96 5.14
C ILE A 222 -19.91 29.07 6.05
N GLY A 223 -20.24 27.85 5.59
CA GLY A 223 -21.07 26.89 6.32
C GLY A 223 -22.46 26.72 5.70
N TYR A 224 -23.41 26.29 6.53
CA TYR A 224 -24.82 26.15 6.13
C TYR A 224 -25.51 27.52 6.16
N LEU A 225 -26.22 27.83 5.08
CA LEU A 225 -26.90 29.10 4.84
C LEU A 225 -28.37 28.85 4.54
N VAL A 226 -29.22 29.74 5.05
CA VAL A 226 -30.63 29.84 4.67
C VAL A 226 -30.76 30.94 3.62
N ALA A 227 -31.35 30.63 2.48
CA ALA A 227 -31.62 31.58 1.41
C ALA A 227 -33.13 31.86 1.31
N LEU A 228 -33.47 33.15 1.38
CA LEU A 228 -34.82 33.68 1.34
C LEU A 228 -35.03 34.54 0.08
N PRO A 229 -36.29 34.79 -0.34
CA PRO A 229 -36.58 35.58 -1.54
C PRO A 229 -36.19 37.05 -1.37
N HIS A 230 -35.82 37.73 -2.46
CA HIS A 230 -35.42 39.15 -2.41
C HIS A 230 -36.50 40.11 -1.87
N HIS A 231 -37.78 39.73 -1.94
CA HIS A 231 -38.89 40.52 -1.45
C HIS A 231 -39.21 40.25 0.04
N PHE A 232 -38.44 39.38 0.71
CA PHE A 232 -38.59 39.11 2.13
C PHE A 232 -38.13 40.33 2.95
N GLN A 233 -39.03 40.86 3.79
CA GLN A 233 -38.72 41.99 4.66
C GLN A 233 -38.05 41.50 5.95
N VAL A 234 -36.73 41.67 6.02
CA VAL A 234 -35.88 41.26 7.16
C VAL A 234 -36.27 41.97 8.47
N GLU A 235 -36.85 43.16 8.37
CA GLU A 235 -37.28 44.01 9.50
C GLU A 235 -38.39 43.40 10.36
N ASN A 236 -39.15 42.41 9.83
CA ASN A 236 -40.21 41.72 10.55
C ASN A 236 -39.70 40.53 11.37
N PHE A 237 -38.40 40.28 11.39
CA PHE A 237 -37.79 39.19 12.13
C PHE A 237 -37.30 39.67 13.50
N GLU A 238 -38.02 39.33 14.56
CA GLU A 238 -37.52 39.48 15.93
C GLU A 238 -36.61 38.28 16.28
N GLU A 239 -35.31 38.55 16.47
CA GLU A 239 -34.40 37.59 17.08
C GLU A 239 -34.84 37.34 18.53
N TRP A 240 -35.07 36.08 18.88
CA TRP A 240 -35.23 35.62 20.26
C TRP A 240 -33.95 34.92 20.69
#